data_AF-F0RQ73-F1
#
_entry.id   AF-F0RQ73-F1
#
_cell.length_a   1.000
_cell.length_b   1.000
_cell.length_c   1.000
_cell.angle_alpha   90.00
_cell.angle_beta   90.00
_cell.angle_gamma   90.00
#
_symmetry.space_group_name_H-M   'P 1'
#
loop_
_entity.id
_entity.type
_entity.pdbx_description
1 polymer ?
#
loop_
_entity_poly.entity_id
_entity_poly.type
_entity_poly.pdbx_seq_one_letter_code
_entity_poly.pdbx_strand_id
1 'polypeptide(L)'
;MEKIVITRHQGLLEFLREEGLLDGSERVQAHASEEDVRGKHVIGVLPLHLAALAAQVTVVEMGHLPASERGRELSAEETRRWHSGIRTFRVTEV
;
A
#
# COMPACT_ATOMS: atom_id res chain seq x y z
N MET A 1 -14.89 1.09 -8.69
CA MET A 1 -13.78 2.06 -8.65
C MET A 1 -12.52 1.31 -9.04
N GLU A 2 -11.68 1.90 -9.89
CA GLU A 2 -10.42 1.28 -10.29
C GLU A 2 -9.49 1.14 -9.07
N LYS A 3 -8.87 -0.03 -8.91
CA LYS A 3 -7.92 -0.34 -7.84
C LYS A 3 -6.51 -0.40 -8.42
N ILE A 4 -5.55 0.23 -7.76
CA ILE A 4 -4.15 0.24 -8.17
C ILE A 4 -3.23 -0.01 -6.98
N VAL A 5 -2.17 -0.78 -7.19
CA VAL A 5 -1.20 -1.09 -6.14
C VAL A 5 0.10 -0.34 -6.40
N ILE A 6 0.49 0.52 -5.47
CA ILE A 6 1.71 1.31 -5.56
C ILE A 6 2.73 0.81 -4.55
N THR A 7 3.71 0.06 -5.02
CA THR A 7 4.82 -0.43 -4.22
C THR A 7 5.92 -1.01 -5.13
N ARG A 8 7.16 -0.88 -4.69
CA ARG A 8 8.30 -1.64 -5.25
C ARG A 8 8.60 -2.93 -4.46
N HIS A 9 7.95 -3.10 -3.30
CA HIS A 9 8.25 -4.13 -2.32
C HIS A 9 7.50 -5.43 -2.64
N GLN A 10 8.24 -6.49 -2.97
CA GLN A 10 7.67 -7.78 -3.36
C GLN A 10 7.03 -8.50 -2.17
N GLY A 11 7.67 -8.47 -1.00
CA GLY A 11 7.10 -9.10 0.19
C GLY A 11 5.79 -8.46 0.63
N LEU A 12 5.62 -7.15 0.39
CA LEU A 12 4.34 -6.48 0.61
C LEU A 12 3.25 -6.99 -0.35
N LEU A 13 3.57 -7.22 -1.63
CA LEU A 13 2.62 -7.75 -2.61
C LEU A 13 2.18 -9.17 -2.27
N GLU A 14 3.13 -10.02 -1.90
CA GLU A 14 2.88 -11.39 -1.45
C GLU A 14 2.00 -11.39 -0.21
N PHE A 15 2.35 -10.60 0.81
CA PHE A 15 1.55 -10.43 2.01
C PHE A 15 0.11 -10.00 1.68
N LEU A 16 -0.07 -8.97 0.84
CA LEU A 16 -1.41 -8.48 0.48
C LEU A 16 -2.25 -9.50 -0.30
N ARG A 17 -1.63 -10.39 -1.10
CA ARG A 17 -2.32 -11.52 -1.75
C ARG A 17 -2.74 -12.57 -0.74
N GLU A 18 -1.85 -12.93 0.20
CA GLU A 18 -2.13 -13.89 1.27
C GLU A 18 -3.29 -13.41 2.17
N GLU A 19 -3.38 -12.10 2.43
CA GLU A 19 -4.50 -11.49 3.17
C GLU A 19 -5.79 -11.33 2.32
N GLY A 20 -5.80 -11.79 1.07
CA GLY A 20 -6.97 -11.74 0.18
C GLY A 20 -7.35 -10.34 -0.32
N LEU A 21 -6.44 -9.36 -0.21
CA LEU A 21 -6.68 -7.98 -0.66
C LEU A 21 -6.39 -7.80 -2.16
N LEU A 22 -5.55 -8.68 -2.71
CA LEU A 22 -5.15 -8.72 -4.10
C LEU A 22 -5.49 -10.08 -4.71
N ASP A 23 -6.08 -10.08 -5.89
CA ASP A 23 -6.38 -11.30 -6.66
C ASP A 23 -5.36 -11.56 -7.77
N GLY A 24 -4.40 -10.65 -7.96
CA GLY A 24 -3.32 -10.76 -8.94
C GLY A 24 -3.65 -10.13 -10.29
N SER A 25 -4.87 -9.60 -10.48
CA SER A 25 -5.25 -8.83 -11.66
C SER A 25 -4.93 -7.33 -11.55
N GLU A 26 -4.58 -6.85 -10.34
CA GLU A 26 -4.32 -5.44 -10.12
C GLU A 26 -3.10 -4.91 -10.89
N ARG A 27 -3.21 -3.66 -11.37
CA ARG A 27 -2.07 -2.92 -11.90
C ARG A 27 -1.12 -2.58 -10.73
N VAL A 28 0.10 -3.11 -10.79
CA VAL A 28 1.16 -2.86 -9.81
C VAL A 28 2.20 -1.90 -10.42
N GLN A 29 2.53 -0.83 -9.71
CA GLN A 29 3.57 0.12 -10.12
C GLN A 29 4.49 0.50 -8.96
N ALA A 30 5.78 0.63 -9.23
CA ALA A 30 6.74 1.11 -8.23
C ALA A 30 6.65 2.62 -7.98
N HIS A 31 6.20 3.36 -8.98
CA HIS A 31 6.06 4.82 -8.96
C HIS A 31 4.69 5.19 -9.54
N ALA A 32 4.14 6.31 -9.08
CA ALA A 32 2.86 6.81 -9.55
C ALA A 32 2.96 8.29 -9.90
N SER A 33 2.31 8.68 -10.99
CA SER A 33 1.95 10.06 -11.29
C SER A 33 0.61 10.42 -10.63
N GLU A 34 0.21 11.69 -10.70
CA GLU A 34 -1.13 12.11 -10.26
C GLU A 34 -2.24 11.40 -11.03
N GLU A 35 -2.09 11.22 -12.34
CA GLU A 35 -3.07 10.53 -13.20
C GLU A 35 -3.25 9.07 -12.81
N ASP A 36 -2.17 8.42 -12.37
CA ASP A 36 -2.22 7.02 -11.93
C ASP A 36 -3.12 6.82 -10.71
N VAL A 37 -3.24 7.83 -9.83
CA VAL A 37 -3.90 7.70 -8.50
C VAL A 37 -5.21 8.46 -8.38
N ARG A 38 -5.42 9.51 -9.17
CA ARG A 38 -6.53 10.44 -9.03
C ARG A 38 -7.89 9.73 -9.07
N GLY A 39 -8.65 9.86 -7.99
CA GLY A 39 -9.99 9.27 -7.87
C GLY A 39 -10.02 7.74 -7.79
N LYS A 40 -8.88 7.05 -7.64
CA LYS A 40 -8.80 5.59 -7.56
C LYS A 40 -8.74 5.08 -6.12
N HIS A 41 -8.90 3.76 -5.97
CA HIS A 41 -8.52 3.06 -4.74
C HIS A 41 -7.05 2.67 -4.84
N VAL A 42 -6.19 3.34 -4.08
CA VAL A 42 -4.77 3.00 -4.03
C VAL A 42 -4.46 2.10 -2.84
N ILE A 43 -3.71 1.03 -3.06
CA ILE A 43 -3.18 0.16 -2.02
C ILE A 43 -1.65 0.28 -2.02
N GLY A 44 -1.05 0.47 -0.84
CA GLY A 44 0.42 0.46 -0.69
C GLY A 44 0.98 1.78 -0.18
N VAL A 45 2.14 2.18 -0.71
CA VAL A 45 2.95 3.28 -0.18
C VAL A 45 3.02 4.41 -1.18
N LEU A 46 2.54 5.59 -0.79
CA LEU A 46 2.53 6.80 -1.59
C LEU A 46 3.06 8.01 -0.79
N PRO A 47 3.71 8.98 -1.45
CA PRO A 47 3.83 10.33 -0.92
C PRO A 47 2.45 10.92 -0.58
N LEU A 48 2.37 11.68 0.52
CA LEU A 48 1.10 12.20 1.04
C LEU A 48 0.32 13.03 0.01
N HIS A 49 1.00 13.85 -0.79
CA HIS A 49 0.36 14.68 -1.82
C HIS A 49 -0.32 13.85 -2.91
N LEU A 50 0.20 12.66 -3.26
CA LEU A 50 -0.46 11.74 -4.21
C LEU A 50 -1.62 11.00 -3.55
N ALA A 51 -1.45 10.58 -2.28
CA ALA A 51 -2.52 9.94 -1.52
C ALA A 51 -3.75 10.85 -1.38
N ALA A 52 -3.54 12.17 -1.24
CA ALA A 52 -4.61 13.16 -1.18
C ALA A 52 -5.47 13.28 -2.46
N LEU A 53 -4.97 12.79 -3.61
CA LEU A 53 -5.69 12.81 -4.88
C LEU A 53 -6.52 11.54 -5.11
N ALA A 54 -6.27 10.48 -4.35
CA ALA A 54 -7.01 9.23 -4.44
C ALA A 54 -8.44 9.39 -3.92
N ALA A 55 -9.34 8.47 -4.28
CA ALA A 55 -10.67 8.40 -3.64
C ALA A 55 -10.63 7.56 -2.36
N GLN A 56 -9.82 6.50 -2.35
CA GLN A 56 -9.54 5.68 -1.17
C GLN A 56 -8.07 5.28 -1.12
N VAL A 57 -7.55 5.11 0.09
CA VAL A 57 -6.21 4.56 0.33
C VAL A 57 -6.27 3.42 1.32
N THR A 58 -5.70 2.27 0.96
CA THR A 58 -5.45 1.16 1.89
C THR A 58 -3.98 1.17 2.28
N VAL A 59 -3.72 1.31 3.56
CA VAL A 59 -2.37 1.34 4.14
C VAL A 59 -2.13 0.10 4.99
N VAL A 60 -0.91 -0.42 4.92
CA VAL A 60 -0.41 -1.43 5.85
C VAL A 60 0.40 -0.70 6.92
N GLU A 61 -0.13 -0.65 8.13
CA GLU A 61 0.48 0.04 9.26
C GLU A 61 1.59 -0.83 9.85
N MET A 62 2.79 -0.29 10.03
CA MET A 62 3.94 -1.00 10.63
C MET A 62 4.14 -0.52 12.07
N GLY A 63 3.60 -1.23 13.05
CA GLY A 63 3.56 -0.76 14.44
C GLY A 63 4.81 -1.06 15.27
N HIS A 64 5.41 -2.24 15.07
CA HIS A 64 6.52 -2.72 15.93
C HIS A 64 7.84 -2.93 15.18
N LEU A 65 8.00 -2.28 14.03
CA LEU A 65 9.20 -2.44 13.19
C LEU A 65 10.44 -1.85 13.88
N PRO A 66 11.47 -2.68 14.19
CA PRO A 66 12.71 -2.19 14.80
C PRO A 66 13.43 -1.19 13.90
N ALA A 67 14.23 -0.30 14.49
CA ALA A 67 14.99 0.70 13.74
C ALA A 67 15.94 0.07 12.71
N SER A 68 16.55 -1.07 13.04
CA SER A 68 17.45 -1.83 12.16
C SER A 68 16.76 -2.40 10.91
N GLU A 69 15.44 -2.56 10.96
CA GLU A 69 14.64 -3.13 9.87
C GLU A 69 14.05 -2.05 8.96
N ARG A 70 14.10 -0.76 9.35
CA ARG A 70 13.52 0.32 8.54
C ARG A 70 14.32 0.50 7.25
N GLY A 71 13.60 0.63 6.13
CA GLY A 71 14.19 0.85 4.81
C GLY A 71 14.74 -0.41 4.14
N ARG A 72 14.76 -1.55 4.84
CA ARG A 72 15.05 -2.86 4.25
C ARG A 72 13.81 -3.39 3.51
N GLU A 73 14.04 -4.17 2.47
CA GLU A 73 13.00 -5.01 1.88
C GLU A 73 12.61 -6.12 2.88
N LEU A 74 11.33 -6.20 3.23
CA LEU A 74 10.77 -7.22 4.11
C LEU A 74 10.12 -8.32 3.27
N SER A 75 10.23 -9.58 3.70
CA SER A 75 9.43 -10.68 3.15
C SER A 75 7.95 -10.57 3.55
N ALA A 76 7.08 -11.41 2.97
CA ALA A 76 5.68 -11.49 3.38
C ALA A 76 5.53 -11.88 4.87
N GLU A 77 6.33 -12.85 5.33
CA GLU A 77 6.36 -13.29 6.72
C GLU A 77 6.82 -12.17 7.66
N GLU A 78 7.86 -11.43 7.28
CA GLU A 78 8.34 -10.28 8.05
C GLU A 78 7.30 -9.15 8.09
N THR A 79 6.65 -8.87 6.96
CA THR A 79 5.56 -7.88 6.89
C THR A 79 4.41 -8.27 7.82
N ARG A 80 4.00 -9.55 7.80
CA ARG A 80 3.01 -10.12 8.72
C ARG A 80 3.41 -9.98 10.19
N ARG A 81 4.67 -10.27 10.48
CA ARG A 81 5.22 -10.18 11.84
C ARG A 81 5.18 -8.75 12.39
N TRP A 82 5.42 -7.75 11.55
CA TRP A 82 5.64 -6.37 11.99
C TRP A 82 4.44 -5.44 11.79
N HIS A 83 3.45 -5.81 10.99
CA HIS A 83 2.28 -4.96 10.79
C HIS A 83 1.44 -4.84 12.07
N SER A 84 0.78 -3.70 12.25
CA SER A 84 -0.22 -3.48 13.29
C SER A 84 -1.65 -3.50 12.76
N GLY A 85 -1.82 -3.55 11.44
CA GLY A 85 -3.13 -3.68 10.82
C GLY A 85 -3.16 -3.16 9.38
N ILE A 86 -4.30 -3.38 8.74
CA ILE A 86 -4.60 -2.88 7.40
C ILE A 86 -5.85 -2.02 7.49
N ARG A 87 -5.76 -0.77 7.04
CA ARG A 87 -6.86 0.18 7.13
C ARG A 87 -7.12 0.82 5.78
N THR A 88 -8.39 1.03 5.47
CA THR A 88 -8.84 1.75 4.29
C THR A 88 -9.49 3.07 4.68
N PHE A 89 -8.97 4.17 4.13
CA PHE A 89 -9.48 5.52 4.35
C PHE A 89 -10.22 6.01 3.09
N ARG A 90 -11.24 6.84 3.28
CA ARG A 90 -11.78 7.70 2.21
C ARG A 90 -11.10 9.04 2.28
N VAL A 91 -10.71 9.57 1.13
CA VAL A 91 -10.02 10.85 1.03
C VAL A 91 -11.03 11.91 0.60
N THR A 92 -11.00 13.07 1.23
CA THR A 92 -11.91 14.19 0.96
C THR A 92 -11.14 15.47 1.18
N GLU A 93 -11.09 16.32 0.16
CA GLU A 93 -10.58 17.69 0.28
C GLU A 93 -11.59 18.52 1.09
N VAL A 94 -11.09 19.34 2.03
CA VAL A 94 -11.90 20.14 2.97
C VAL A 94 -11.60 21.62 2.86
#